data_AF-A3ZP59-F1
#
_entry.id   AF-A3ZP59-F1
#
_cell.length_a   1.000
_cell.length_b   1.000
_cell.length_c   1.000
_cell.angle_alpha   90.00
_cell.angle_beta   90.00
_cell.angle_gamma   90.00
#
_symmetry.space_group_name_H-M   'P 1'
#
loop_
_entity.id
_entity.type
_entity.pdbx_description
1 polymer ?
#
loop_
_entity_poly.entity_id
_entity_poly.type
_entity_poly.pdbx_seq_one_letter_code
_entity_poly.pdbx_strand_id
1 'polypeptide(L)'
;MMALGKRASETQAAWVASTDLPKSPGHVFYKKLNQLLAEARFDAQLEELCRPHYAAGRGRPSLPPGVYFRMLLFGYFEGIGSQRGIAWRCADSLSLREFLGLAPTEASPDHSSLTKIRNRLPLEIHLSVFQLVLQIAAEKKLLSGKQVAVDSTTLEANAAMKSIIRRDTGEDWKAYVTRLMREEGVIDDEDEPTDDELRRFDQKRKNKKVSNADWQSKTDGDSRITKMKDGTTHLAYKAEHVVDLQTDLVLAAEIYHADQSDSQTLVDSVVAAQTHLNEAKLAANIEEVAADKGYHAAETLELAQSLGLRTYVAEPKRPQRLRWHDKPPEFQQAVYANRRRTRRNKGKRLQRKRSELTERTFAHTCETGGGRRA
;
A
#
# COMPACT_ATOMS: atom_id res chain seq x y z
N MET A 1 25.18 39.78 -23.72
CA MET A 1 26.61 39.51 -23.44
C MET A 1 26.73 39.31 -21.93
N MET A 2 27.18 38.15 -21.43
CA MET A 2 27.36 37.90 -19.99
C MET A 2 28.85 37.97 -19.65
N ALA A 3 29.19 38.71 -18.59
CA ALA A 3 30.56 38.82 -18.10
C ALA A 3 30.93 37.59 -17.25
N LEU A 4 32.21 37.23 -17.26
CA LEU A 4 32.75 36.11 -16.47
C LEU A 4 32.68 36.45 -14.97
N GLY A 5 31.92 35.68 -14.21
CA GLY A 5 31.91 35.77 -12.74
C GLY A 5 33.22 35.27 -12.14
N LYS A 6 33.75 35.99 -11.14
CA LYS A 6 34.88 35.54 -10.32
C LYS A 6 34.36 35.09 -8.96
N ARG A 7 34.80 33.92 -8.49
CA ARG A 7 34.46 33.41 -7.15
C ARG A 7 35.14 34.30 -6.11
N ALA A 8 34.36 34.97 -5.26
CA ALA A 8 34.91 35.72 -4.14
C ALA A 8 35.48 34.74 -3.09
N SER A 9 36.62 35.08 -2.49
CA SER A 9 37.09 34.40 -1.28
C SER A 9 36.15 34.79 -0.13
N GLU A 10 35.41 33.82 0.41
CA GLU A 10 34.36 34.08 1.41
C GLU A 10 34.94 34.51 2.76
N THR A 11 34.62 35.72 3.20
CA THR A 11 34.61 36.09 4.62
C THR A 11 33.16 36.00 5.08
N GLN A 12 32.85 35.04 5.95
CA GLN A 12 31.48 34.85 6.44
C GLN A 12 31.10 36.03 7.35
N ALA A 13 30.02 36.75 7.01
CA ALA A 13 29.54 37.84 7.85
C ALA A 13 29.08 37.28 9.20
N ALA A 14 29.44 37.97 10.30
CA ALA A 14 29.08 37.55 11.65
C ALA A 14 27.56 37.58 11.92
N TRP A 15 26.79 38.27 11.07
CA TRP A 15 25.34 38.39 11.17
C TRP A 15 24.72 38.35 9.77
N VAL A 16 23.63 37.61 9.63
CA VAL A 16 22.84 37.48 8.41
C VAL A 16 21.38 37.69 8.78
N ALA A 17 20.70 38.69 8.20
CA ALA A 17 19.28 38.88 8.47
C ALA A 17 18.47 37.77 7.78
N SER A 18 17.36 37.35 8.40
CA SER A 18 16.47 36.34 7.80
C SER A 18 15.88 36.79 6.45
N THR A 19 15.75 38.09 6.24
CA THR A 19 15.34 38.71 4.96
C THR A 19 16.39 38.57 3.86
N ASP A 20 17.65 38.40 4.23
CA ASP A 20 18.79 38.30 3.32
C ASP A 20 19.06 36.85 2.91
N LEU A 21 18.36 35.89 3.53
CA LEU A 21 18.43 34.49 3.11
C LEU A 21 17.92 34.36 1.67
N PRO A 22 18.65 33.60 0.83
CA PRO A 22 18.27 33.44 -0.56
C PRO A 22 16.88 32.81 -0.66
N LYS A 23 15.96 33.55 -1.29
CA LYS A 23 14.65 33.01 -1.66
C LYS A 23 14.85 32.19 -2.93
N SER A 24 14.86 30.86 -2.78
CA SER A 24 14.70 29.98 -3.92
C SER A 24 13.39 30.34 -4.64
N PRO A 25 13.31 30.27 -5.98
CA PRO A 25 12.04 30.20 -6.69
C PRO A 25 11.36 28.90 -6.27
N GLY A 26 10.76 28.91 -5.09
CA GLY A 26 10.31 27.71 -4.39
C GLY A 26 9.40 26.88 -5.29
N HIS A 27 9.51 25.56 -5.15
CA HIS A 27 8.88 24.60 -6.05
C HIS A 27 7.37 24.88 -6.13
N VAL A 28 6.88 25.21 -7.33
CA VAL A 28 5.50 25.67 -7.56
C VAL A 28 4.47 24.70 -6.97
N PHE A 29 4.72 23.40 -7.12
CA PHE A 29 3.87 22.36 -6.56
C PHE A 29 3.80 22.42 -5.03
N TYR A 30 4.92 22.52 -4.30
CA TYR A 30 4.89 22.58 -2.83
C TYR A 30 4.24 23.86 -2.30
N LYS A 31 4.41 24.98 -3.00
CA LYS A 31 3.71 26.23 -2.67
C LYS A 31 2.19 26.09 -2.82
N LYS A 32 1.73 25.52 -3.93
CA LYS A 32 0.30 25.27 -4.17
C LYS A 32 -0.27 24.25 -3.20
N LEU A 33 0.49 23.20 -2.88
CA LEU A 33 0.09 22.22 -1.88
C LEU A 33 0.01 22.83 -0.48
N ASN A 34 0.98 23.65 -0.07
CA ASN A 34 0.91 24.40 1.19
C ASN A 34 -0.34 25.27 1.28
N GLN A 35 -0.64 26.01 0.20
CA GLN A 35 -1.85 26.82 0.13
C GLN A 35 -3.10 25.95 0.31
N LEU A 36 -3.20 24.83 -0.40
CA LEU A 36 -4.32 23.89 -0.29
C LEU A 36 -4.48 23.34 1.14
N LEU A 37 -3.38 22.88 1.75
CA LEU A 37 -3.39 22.32 3.10
C LEU A 37 -3.73 23.38 4.16
N ALA A 38 -3.27 24.62 3.98
CA ALA A 38 -3.61 25.74 4.84
C ALA A 38 -5.09 26.12 4.74
N GLU A 39 -5.64 26.20 3.52
CA GLU A 39 -7.06 26.44 3.27
C GLU A 39 -7.94 25.36 3.94
N ALA A 40 -7.49 24.10 3.91
CA ALA A 40 -8.17 22.98 4.56
C ALA A 40 -7.94 22.90 6.09
N ARG A 41 -7.12 23.80 6.66
CA ARG A 41 -6.67 23.73 8.06
C ARG A 41 -6.06 22.37 8.44
N PHE A 42 -5.37 21.73 7.50
CA PHE A 42 -4.87 20.36 7.62
C PHE A 42 -4.04 20.14 8.90
N ASP A 43 -3.07 21.02 9.17
CA ASP A 43 -2.18 20.86 10.33
C ASP A 43 -2.94 20.94 11.66
N ALA A 44 -3.90 21.87 11.78
CA ALA A 44 -4.72 22.01 13.00
C ALA A 44 -5.65 20.81 13.22
N GLN A 45 -6.18 20.21 12.14
CA GLN A 45 -6.99 19.00 12.24
C GLN A 45 -6.14 17.79 12.65
N LEU A 46 -4.92 17.67 12.12
CA LEU A 46 -3.99 16.63 12.53
C LEU A 46 -3.56 16.76 13.99
N GLU A 47 -3.36 17.98 14.48
CA GLU A 47 -3.06 18.23 15.90
C GLU A 47 -4.20 17.79 16.81
N GLU A 48 -5.46 18.07 16.45
CA GLU A 48 -6.63 17.58 17.19
C GLU A 48 -6.72 16.06 17.15
N LEU A 49 -6.64 15.48 15.95
CA LEU A 49 -6.73 14.04 15.72
C LEU A 49 -5.64 13.26 16.48
N CYS A 50 -4.42 13.79 16.51
CA CYS A 50 -3.30 13.12 17.17
C CYS A 50 -3.23 13.39 18.68
N ARG A 51 -3.90 14.43 19.20
CA ARG A 51 -3.79 14.87 20.61
C ARG A 51 -3.87 13.73 21.63
N PRO A 52 -4.78 12.75 21.53
CA PRO A 52 -4.89 11.66 22.51
C PRO A 52 -3.63 10.79 22.63
N HIS A 53 -2.76 10.78 21.63
CA HIS A 53 -1.53 9.99 21.59
C HIS A 53 -0.30 10.72 22.15
N TYR A 54 -0.47 11.95 22.65
CA TYR A 54 0.62 12.80 23.15
C TYR A 54 0.34 13.27 24.58
N ALA A 55 1.41 13.49 25.34
CA ALA A 55 1.30 13.97 26.72
C ALA A 55 0.85 15.43 26.76
N ALA A 56 -0.08 15.76 27.66
CA ALA A 56 -0.53 17.12 27.91
C ALA A 56 0.55 17.94 28.65
N GLY A 57 1.42 18.62 27.90
CA GLY A 57 2.26 19.72 28.39
C GLY A 57 3.49 19.36 29.24
N ARG A 58 3.85 18.08 29.39
CA ARG A 58 5.08 17.67 30.09
C ARG A 58 6.15 17.15 29.13
N GLY A 59 7.35 17.72 29.23
CA GLY A 59 8.55 17.28 28.50
C GLY A 59 8.90 18.15 27.28
N ARG A 60 9.95 17.73 26.56
CA ARG A 60 10.35 18.37 25.30
C ARG A 60 9.22 18.25 24.28
N PRO A 61 8.75 19.35 23.67
CA PRO A 61 7.75 19.28 22.60
C PRO A 61 8.19 18.33 21.49
N SER A 62 7.30 17.42 21.10
CA SER A 62 7.51 16.58 19.93
C SER A 62 7.32 17.38 18.65
N LEU A 63 7.76 16.80 17.54
CA LEU A 63 7.44 17.32 16.21
C LEU A 63 5.91 17.45 16.04
N PRO A 64 5.40 18.57 15.51
CA PRO A 64 3.98 18.70 15.19
C PRO A 64 3.54 17.63 14.18
N PRO A 65 2.35 17.01 14.35
CA PRO A 65 1.85 15.98 13.44
C PRO A 65 1.83 16.41 11.97
N GLY A 66 1.48 17.67 11.69
CA GLY A 66 1.51 18.23 10.33
C GLY A 66 2.88 18.06 9.65
N VAL A 67 3.96 18.36 10.36
CA VAL A 67 5.33 18.20 9.83
C VAL A 67 5.63 16.73 9.54
N TYR A 68 5.23 15.82 10.44
CA TYR A 68 5.39 14.37 10.23
C TYR A 68 4.70 13.90 8.94
N PHE A 69 3.41 14.19 8.77
CA PHE A 69 2.66 13.78 7.59
C PHE A 69 3.18 14.44 6.31
N ARG A 70 3.61 15.71 6.37
CA ARG A 70 4.26 16.39 5.24
C ARG A 70 5.57 15.73 4.84
N MET A 71 6.38 15.28 5.80
CA MET A 71 7.59 14.51 5.51
C MET A 71 7.26 13.18 4.81
N LEU A 72 6.16 12.50 5.19
CA LEU A 72 5.71 11.29 4.49
C LEU A 72 5.25 11.60 3.06
N LEU A 73 4.43 12.63 2.88
CA LEU A 73 3.95 13.08 1.56
C LEU A 73 5.11 13.45 0.65
N PHE A 74 6.05 14.24 1.14
CA PHE A 74 7.26 14.62 0.40
C PHE A 74 8.11 13.39 0.05
N GLY A 75 8.33 12.47 0.99
CA GLY A 75 9.04 11.22 0.72
C GLY A 75 8.37 10.43 -0.41
N TYR A 76 7.05 10.42 -0.44
CA TYR A 76 6.26 9.83 -1.52
C TYR A 76 6.44 10.59 -2.85
N PHE A 77 6.34 11.93 -2.86
CA PHE A 77 6.43 12.75 -4.08
C PHE A 77 7.82 12.74 -4.74
N GLU A 78 8.90 12.66 -3.95
CA GLU A 78 10.28 12.59 -4.48
C GLU A 78 10.80 11.15 -4.60
N GLY A 79 9.99 10.14 -4.29
CA GLY A 79 10.38 8.73 -4.39
C GLY A 79 11.50 8.34 -3.42
N ILE A 80 11.53 8.96 -2.23
CA ILE A 80 12.54 8.71 -1.20
C ILE A 80 11.93 7.78 -0.15
N GLY A 81 12.19 6.48 -0.28
CA GLY A 81 11.67 5.47 0.65
C GLY A 81 12.36 5.42 2.02
N SER A 82 13.58 5.97 2.15
CA SER A 82 14.33 5.91 3.42
C SER A 82 14.03 7.12 4.31
N GLN A 83 13.68 6.86 5.58
CA GLN A 83 13.47 7.94 6.57
C GLN A 83 14.71 8.83 6.75
N ARG A 84 15.91 8.26 6.61
CA ARG A 84 17.18 9.00 6.62
C ARG A 84 17.33 9.90 5.40
N GLY A 85 17.00 9.40 4.21
CA GLY A 85 17.00 10.18 2.98
C GLY A 85 15.98 11.32 3.03
N ILE A 86 14.78 11.07 3.57
CA ILE A 86 13.76 12.10 3.78
C ILE A 86 14.32 13.19 4.69
N ALA A 87 14.81 12.84 5.87
CA ALA A 87 15.35 13.80 6.83
C ALA A 87 16.53 14.60 6.27
N TRP A 88 17.45 13.95 5.55
CA TRP A 88 18.58 14.60 4.88
C TRP A 88 18.11 15.62 3.85
N ARG A 89 17.18 15.24 2.97
CA ARG A 89 16.67 16.10 1.90
C ARG A 89 15.87 17.28 2.45
N CYS A 90 15.14 17.10 3.55
CA CYS A 90 14.50 18.20 4.28
C CYS A 90 15.51 19.17 4.91
N ALA A 91 16.64 18.66 5.41
CA ALA A 91 17.70 19.50 5.98
C ALA A 91 18.46 20.31 4.91
N ASP A 92 18.63 19.74 3.72
CA ASP A 92 19.39 20.34 2.61
C ASP A 92 18.62 21.43 1.84
N SER A 93 17.30 21.56 2.03
CA SER A 93 16.45 22.33 1.12
C SER A 93 15.58 23.39 1.79
N LEU A 94 15.88 24.66 1.51
CA LEU A 94 15.10 25.81 2.00
C LEU A 94 13.63 25.77 1.56
N SER A 95 13.34 25.32 0.33
CA SER A 95 11.95 25.21 -0.16
C SER A 95 11.16 24.11 0.56
N LEU A 96 11.82 23.01 0.94
CA LEU A 96 11.18 21.96 1.74
C LEU A 96 11.00 22.40 3.18
N ARG A 97 11.90 23.19 3.75
CA ARG A 97 11.69 23.79 5.08
C ARG A 97 10.44 24.66 5.11
N GLU A 98 10.21 25.46 4.07
CA GLU A 98 8.97 26.22 3.88
C GLU A 98 7.75 25.29 3.74
N PHE A 99 7.87 24.19 2.97
CA PHE A 99 6.81 23.18 2.85
C PHE A 99 6.45 22.51 4.19
N LEU A 100 7.45 22.27 5.03
CA LEU A 100 7.29 21.71 6.37
C LEU A 100 6.81 22.75 7.40
N GLY A 101 6.77 24.04 7.06
CA GLY A 101 6.39 25.10 8.00
C GLY A 101 7.47 25.40 9.06
N LEU A 102 8.73 25.04 8.81
CA LEU A 102 9.83 25.26 9.74
C LEU A 102 10.35 26.68 9.66
N ALA A 103 10.62 27.31 10.80
CA ALA A 103 11.27 28.62 10.82
C ALA A 103 12.71 28.53 10.28
N PRO A 104 13.31 29.59 9.72
CA PRO A 104 14.66 29.55 9.20
C PRO A 104 15.73 29.09 10.20
N THR A 105 15.52 29.41 11.49
CA THR A 105 16.43 29.05 12.59
C THR A 105 16.13 27.70 13.25
N GLU A 106 15.03 27.06 12.88
CA GLU A 106 14.61 25.79 13.49
C GLU A 106 15.45 24.62 12.98
N ALA A 107 15.73 23.63 13.81
CA ALA A 107 16.41 22.43 13.32
C ALA A 107 15.47 21.62 12.41
N SER A 108 15.99 21.07 11.30
CA SER A 108 15.21 20.11 10.51
C SER A 108 14.98 18.82 11.32
N PRO A 109 13.83 18.16 11.21
CA PRO A 109 13.56 16.93 11.93
C PRO A 109 14.55 15.82 11.58
N ASP A 110 15.02 15.11 12.60
CA ASP A 110 15.84 13.92 12.42
C ASP A 110 14.97 12.68 12.10
N HIS A 111 15.56 11.73 11.35
CA HIS A 111 14.91 10.47 10.96
C HIS A 111 14.32 9.68 12.15
N SER A 112 14.93 9.74 13.33
CA SER A 112 14.42 9.07 14.53
C SER A 112 13.04 9.60 14.97
N SER A 113 12.70 10.83 14.62
CA SER A 113 11.37 11.40 14.86
C SER A 113 10.30 10.69 14.04
N LEU A 114 10.58 10.41 12.75
CA LEU A 114 9.67 9.67 11.87
C LEU A 114 9.41 8.26 12.43
N THR A 115 10.45 7.56 12.89
CA THR A 115 10.30 6.22 13.49
C THR A 115 9.46 6.26 14.76
N LYS A 116 9.78 7.18 15.69
CA LYS A 116 9.10 7.28 16.98
C LYS A 116 7.63 7.67 16.85
N ILE A 117 7.32 8.57 15.92
CA ILE A 117 5.93 9.01 15.68
C ILE A 117 5.14 7.90 14.98
N ARG A 118 5.73 7.21 13.99
CA ARG A 118 5.11 6.05 13.34
C ARG A 118 4.72 4.96 14.36
N ASN A 119 5.60 4.66 15.32
CA ASN A 119 5.32 3.65 16.35
C ASN A 119 4.32 4.14 17.42
N ARG A 120 4.14 5.46 17.55
CA ARG A 120 3.22 6.07 18.53
C ARG A 120 1.79 6.13 17.99
N LEU A 121 1.66 6.49 16.71
CA LEU A 121 0.37 6.67 16.06
C LEU A 121 -0.13 5.32 15.55
N PRO A 122 -1.32 4.87 15.96
CA PRO A 122 -1.86 3.62 15.47
C PRO A 122 -2.36 3.76 14.02
N LEU A 123 -2.73 2.65 13.38
CA LEU A 123 -3.12 2.62 11.97
C LEU A 123 -4.37 3.48 11.71
N GLU A 124 -5.31 3.51 12.65
CA GLU A 124 -6.58 4.24 12.57
C GLU A 124 -6.36 5.74 12.41
N ILE A 125 -5.28 6.29 12.97
CA ILE A 125 -4.91 7.69 12.75
C ILE A 125 -4.50 7.90 11.30
N HIS A 126 -3.70 7.00 10.72
CA HIS A 126 -3.28 7.11 9.32
C HIS A 126 -4.47 6.96 8.35
N LEU A 127 -5.41 6.07 8.65
CA LEU A 127 -6.66 5.93 7.91
C LEU A 127 -7.52 7.20 8.03
N SER A 128 -7.60 7.81 9.21
CA SER A 128 -8.30 9.09 9.40
C SER A 128 -7.65 10.24 8.61
N VAL A 129 -6.32 10.25 8.49
CA VAL A 129 -5.61 11.21 7.62
C VAL A 129 -5.90 10.95 6.14
N PHE A 130 -5.93 9.69 5.72
CA PHE A 130 -6.33 9.32 4.36
C PHE A 130 -7.76 9.81 4.06
N GLN A 131 -8.68 9.60 5.00
CA GLN A 131 -10.06 10.07 4.90
C GLN A 131 -10.15 11.60 4.84
N LEU A 132 -9.34 12.32 5.61
CA LEU A 132 -9.24 13.78 5.53
C LEU A 132 -8.78 14.24 4.14
N VAL A 133 -7.79 13.58 3.54
CA VAL A 133 -7.32 13.90 2.19
C VAL A 133 -8.44 13.69 1.16
N LEU A 134 -9.23 12.62 1.28
CA LEU A 134 -10.40 12.39 0.43
C LEU A 134 -11.48 13.45 0.62
N GLN A 135 -11.74 13.90 1.85
CA GLN A 135 -12.67 14.99 2.11
C GLN A 135 -12.20 16.29 1.42
N ILE A 136 -10.92 16.64 1.55
CA ILE A 136 -10.34 17.81 0.86
C ILE A 136 -10.51 17.67 -0.66
N ALA A 137 -10.26 16.48 -1.21
CA ALA A 137 -10.46 16.22 -2.63
C ALA A 137 -11.93 16.36 -3.05
N ALA A 138 -12.88 15.88 -2.26
CA ALA A 138 -14.32 16.04 -2.50
C ALA A 138 -14.72 17.53 -2.52
N GLU A 139 -14.30 18.29 -1.51
CA GLU A 139 -14.58 19.74 -1.39
C GLU A 139 -14.00 20.53 -2.58
N LYS A 140 -12.84 20.12 -3.08
CA LYS A 140 -12.19 20.71 -4.27
C LYS A 140 -12.71 20.14 -5.59
N LYS A 141 -13.72 19.27 -5.56
CA LYS A 141 -14.34 18.62 -6.74
C LYS A 141 -13.35 17.80 -7.58
N LEU A 142 -12.40 17.17 -6.90
CA LEU A 142 -11.37 16.29 -7.48
C LEU A 142 -11.74 14.80 -7.37
N LEU A 143 -12.97 14.47 -6.97
CA LEU A 143 -13.50 13.12 -6.92
C LEU A 143 -14.75 13.00 -7.81
N SER A 144 -14.84 11.90 -8.56
CA SER A 144 -16.04 11.55 -9.32
C SER A 144 -16.87 10.48 -8.60
N GLY A 145 -16.20 9.42 -8.13
CA GLY A 145 -16.81 8.34 -7.34
C GLY A 145 -17.73 7.39 -8.13
N LYS A 146 -17.79 7.48 -9.46
CA LYS A 146 -18.73 6.68 -10.28
C LYS A 146 -18.10 5.48 -10.98
N GLN A 147 -16.89 5.66 -11.51
CA GLN A 147 -16.16 4.67 -12.30
C GLN A 147 -14.85 4.38 -11.61
N VAL A 148 -14.66 3.16 -11.16
CA VAL A 148 -13.46 2.76 -10.43
C VAL A 148 -12.73 1.63 -11.13
N ALA A 149 -11.43 1.54 -10.86
CA ALA A 149 -10.60 0.41 -11.21
C ALA A 149 -10.11 -0.28 -9.95
N VAL A 150 -10.09 -1.61 -9.97
CA VAL A 150 -9.54 -2.44 -8.90
C VAL A 150 -8.39 -3.26 -9.47
N ASP A 151 -7.28 -3.26 -8.75
CA ASP A 151 -6.10 -4.02 -9.09
C ASP A 151 -5.31 -4.34 -7.82
N SER A 152 -4.56 -5.44 -7.85
CA SER A 152 -3.84 -5.94 -6.69
C SER A 152 -2.39 -6.25 -7.00
N THR A 153 -1.56 -6.24 -5.95
CA THR A 153 -0.19 -6.72 -6.01
C THR A 153 0.15 -7.47 -4.72
N THR A 154 1.03 -8.44 -4.83
CA THR A 154 1.62 -9.12 -3.68
C THR A 154 2.78 -8.28 -3.14
N LEU A 155 2.80 -8.03 -1.83
CA LEU A 155 3.87 -7.33 -1.12
C LEU A 155 4.56 -8.30 -0.16
N GLU A 156 5.88 -8.40 -0.24
CA GLU A 156 6.63 -9.29 0.65
C GLU A 156 6.51 -8.82 2.12
N ALA A 157 6.21 -9.76 3.00
CA ALA A 157 6.15 -9.49 4.43
C ALA A 157 7.56 -9.32 5.01
N ASN A 158 7.67 -8.65 6.15
CA ASN A 158 8.94 -8.59 6.88
C ASN A 158 9.17 -9.87 7.70
N ALA A 159 9.10 -11.02 7.03
CA ALA A 159 9.23 -12.33 7.63
C ALA A 159 9.86 -13.31 6.63
N ALA A 160 10.66 -14.24 7.13
CA ALA A 160 11.42 -15.15 6.27
C ALA A 160 10.78 -16.55 6.23
N MET A 161 10.81 -17.18 5.05
CA MET A 161 10.36 -18.57 4.88
C MET A 161 11.11 -19.56 5.77
N LYS A 162 12.37 -19.28 6.12
CA LYS A 162 13.17 -20.11 7.04
C LYS A 162 12.70 -20.06 8.50
N SER A 163 11.88 -19.07 8.86
CA SER A 163 11.38 -18.85 10.23
C SER A 163 9.92 -19.27 10.42
N ILE A 164 9.34 -19.98 9.46
CA ILE A 164 8.00 -20.54 9.62
C ILE A 164 8.00 -21.65 10.66
N ILE A 165 6.87 -21.77 11.33
CA ILE A 165 6.59 -22.80 12.31
C ILE A 165 5.29 -23.52 11.95
N ARG A 166 5.17 -24.76 12.43
CA ARG A 166 3.95 -25.56 12.37
C ARG A 166 2.84 -24.88 13.17
N ARG A 167 1.63 -24.79 12.60
CA ARG A 167 0.48 -24.16 13.27
C ARG A 167 -0.03 -24.95 14.48
N ASP A 168 0.01 -26.27 14.38
CA ASP A 168 -0.49 -27.22 15.37
C ASP A 168 0.49 -27.39 16.54
N THR A 169 1.78 -27.52 16.26
CA THR A 169 2.79 -27.84 17.27
C THR A 169 3.71 -26.68 17.64
N GLY A 170 3.79 -25.63 16.82
CA GLY A 170 4.76 -24.54 16.99
C GLY A 170 6.20 -24.94 16.63
N GLU A 171 6.42 -26.17 16.16
CA GLU A 171 7.73 -26.69 15.74
C GLU A 171 8.27 -25.90 14.55
N ASP A 172 9.55 -25.52 14.59
CA ASP A 172 10.25 -25.06 13.40
C ASP A 172 10.57 -26.23 12.46
N TRP A 173 11.11 -25.92 11.28
CA TRP A 173 11.47 -26.94 10.29
C TRP A 173 12.42 -28.01 10.84
N LYS A 174 13.38 -27.65 11.70
CA LYS A 174 14.35 -28.62 12.24
C LYS A 174 13.64 -29.58 13.19
N ALA A 175 12.94 -29.04 14.18
CA ALA A 175 12.20 -29.83 15.16
C ALA A 175 11.18 -30.77 14.48
N TYR A 176 10.43 -30.25 13.50
CA TYR A 176 9.45 -31.03 12.75
C TYR A 176 10.08 -32.19 11.97
N VAL A 177 11.18 -31.93 11.25
CA VAL A 177 11.84 -32.97 10.45
C VAL A 177 12.54 -34.00 11.34
N THR A 178 13.19 -33.58 12.44
CA THR A 178 13.77 -34.50 13.43
C THR A 178 12.71 -35.43 14.00
N ARG A 179 11.53 -34.90 14.38
CA ARG A 179 10.43 -35.73 14.86
C ARG A 179 9.97 -36.75 13.82
N LEU A 180 9.83 -36.35 12.56
CA LEU A 180 9.48 -37.29 11.49
C LEU A 180 10.54 -38.38 11.28
N MET A 181 11.84 -38.04 11.38
CA MET A 181 12.91 -39.04 11.29
C MET A 181 12.84 -40.05 12.42
N ARG A 182 12.46 -39.64 13.64
CA ARG A 182 12.23 -40.54 14.78
C ARG A 182 10.98 -41.41 14.57
N GLU A 183 9.88 -40.82 14.14
CA GLU A 183 8.62 -41.54 13.86
C GLU A 183 8.78 -42.59 12.75
N GLU A 184 9.63 -42.33 11.75
CA GLU A 184 9.97 -43.29 10.69
C GLU A 184 11.09 -44.28 11.09
N GLY A 185 11.67 -44.15 12.29
CA GLY A 185 12.74 -45.02 12.79
C GLY A 185 14.08 -44.86 12.05
N VAL A 186 14.33 -43.67 11.48
CA VAL A 186 15.58 -43.35 10.76
C VAL A 186 16.71 -42.98 11.73
N ILE A 187 16.35 -42.43 12.90
CA ILE A 187 17.26 -42.05 14.00
C ILE A 187 16.63 -42.43 15.33
N ASP A 188 17.44 -42.62 16.36
CA ASP A 188 16.98 -42.90 17.72
C ASP A 188 16.57 -41.59 18.46
N ASP A 189 15.91 -41.73 19.62
CA ASP A 189 15.41 -40.58 20.40
C ASP A 189 16.52 -39.64 20.91
N GLU A 190 17.71 -40.19 21.16
CA GLU A 190 18.89 -39.46 21.66
C GLU A 190 19.72 -38.84 20.53
N ASP A 191 19.47 -39.18 19.27
CA ASP A 191 20.23 -38.67 18.13
C ASP A 191 19.83 -37.24 17.76
N GLU A 192 20.85 -36.43 17.46
CA GLU A 192 20.71 -35.08 16.91
C GLU A 192 21.24 -35.03 15.47
N PRO A 193 20.34 -35.10 14.46
CA PRO A 193 20.75 -35.06 13.06
C PRO A 193 21.29 -33.68 12.68
N THR A 194 22.30 -33.67 11.81
CA THR A 194 22.84 -32.46 11.22
C THR A 194 21.86 -31.81 10.22
N ASP A 195 22.03 -30.51 9.95
CA ASP A 195 21.20 -29.78 8.99
C ASP A 195 21.17 -30.42 7.59
N ASP A 196 22.25 -31.06 7.17
CA ASP A 196 22.33 -31.73 5.87
C ASP A 196 21.60 -33.08 5.85
N GLU A 197 21.59 -33.82 6.96
CA GLU A 197 20.80 -35.04 7.12
C GLU A 197 19.30 -34.72 7.07
N LEU A 198 18.88 -33.69 7.80
CA LEU A 198 17.50 -33.17 7.78
C LEU A 198 17.07 -32.80 6.35
N ARG A 199 17.91 -32.07 5.61
CA ARG A 199 17.63 -31.70 4.21
C ARG A 199 17.48 -32.92 3.29
N ARG A 200 18.40 -33.89 3.40
CA ARG A 200 18.37 -35.11 2.56
C ARG A 200 17.14 -35.96 2.82
N PHE A 201 16.73 -36.07 4.08
CA PHE A 201 15.50 -36.77 4.46
C PHE A 201 14.26 -36.02 3.94
N ASP A 202 14.16 -34.72 4.22
CA ASP A 202 13.00 -33.89 3.82
C ASP A 202 12.83 -33.81 2.29
N GLN A 203 13.91 -33.85 1.51
CA GLN A 203 13.87 -33.91 0.04
C GLN A 203 13.25 -35.20 -0.51
N LYS A 204 13.38 -36.33 0.20
CA LYS A 204 12.87 -37.63 -0.25
C LYS A 204 11.39 -37.84 0.08
N ARG A 205 10.80 -37.00 0.95
CA ARG A 205 9.41 -37.13 1.37
C ARG A 205 8.44 -36.94 0.20
N LYS A 206 7.52 -37.89 0.06
CA LYS A 206 6.42 -37.81 -0.91
C LYS A 206 5.35 -36.86 -0.38
N ASN A 207 4.74 -36.05 -1.24
CA ASN A 207 3.65 -35.11 -0.90
C ASN A 207 4.03 -33.94 0.04
N LYS A 208 5.30 -33.51 0.07
CA LYS A 208 5.72 -32.30 0.79
C LYS A 208 4.93 -31.08 0.30
N LYS A 209 4.14 -30.49 1.20
CA LYS A 209 3.45 -29.20 0.98
C LYS A 209 3.86 -28.21 2.04
N VAL A 210 4.21 -27.00 1.60
CA VAL A 210 4.40 -25.85 2.47
C VAL A 210 3.15 -24.99 2.30
N SER A 211 2.08 -25.36 3.01
CA SER A 211 0.75 -24.77 2.89
C SER A 211 0.45 -23.83 4.06
N ASN A 212 -0.42 -22.84 3.83
CA ASN A 212 -0.91 -21.96 4.91
C ASN A 212 -1.75 -22.68 5.96
N ALA A 213 -2.26 -23.89 5.68
CA ALA A 213 -2.98 -24.70 6.66
C ALA A 213 -2.04 -25.32 7.70
N ASP A 214 -0.81 -25.60 7.28
CA ASP A 214 0.19 -26.34 8.05
C ASP A 214 1.22 -25.40 8.71
N TRP A 215 1.55 -24.30 8.04
CA TRP A 215 2.67 -23.43 8.39
C TRP A 215 2.21 -21.99 8.55
N GLN A 216 2.87 -21.27 9.46
CA GLN A 216 2.71 -19.83 9.65
C GLN A 216 4.04 -19.18 10.00
N SER A 217 4.11 -17.86 9.85
CA SER A 217 5.24 -17.08 10.36
C SER A 217 5.23 -17.04 11.88
N LYS A 218 6.42 -17.17 12.49
CA LYS A 218 6.60 -16.97 13.94
C LYS A 218 6.52 -15.50 14.36
N THR A 219 6.94 -14.57 13.49
CA THR A 219 7.08 -13.14 13.81
C THR A 219 5.96 -12.28 13.22
N ASP A 220 5.22 -12.82 12.25
CA ASP A 220 4.21 -12.07 11.51
C ASP A 220 2.99 -12.96 11.17
N GLY A 221 2.09 -13.16 12.14
CA GLY A 221 0.98 -14.10 12.05
C GLY A 221 -0.04 -13.81 10.95
N ASP A 222 -0.08 -12.58 10.43
CA ASP A 222 -1.02 -12.17 9.37
C ASP A 222 -0.46 -12.40 7.97
N SER A 223 0.86 -12.53 7.83
CA SER A 223 1.48 -12.91 6.56
C SER A 223 1.04 -14.31 6.10
N ARG A 224 1.01 -14.52 4.78
CA ARG A 224 0.67 -15.81 4.17
C ARG A 224 1.72 -16.25 3.17
N ILE A 225 1.97 -17.55 3.16
CA ILE A 225 2.83 -18.23 2.19
C ILE A 225 2.13 -18.16 0.84
N THR A 226 2.75 -17.50 -0.13
CA THR A 226 2.21 -17.35 -1.48
C THR A 226 3.33 -17.33 -2.51
N LYS A 227 2.96 -17.50 -3.78
CA LYS A 227 3.89 -17.43 -4.90
C LYS A 227 3.99 -16.01 -5.42
N MET A 228 5.19 -15.46 -5.46
CA MET A 228 5.50 -14.14 -5.99
C MET A 228 5.49 -14.13 -7.53
N LYS A 229 5.50 -12.94 -8.13
CA LYS A 229 5.43 -12.77 -9.60
C LYS A 229 6.64 -13.36 -10.34
N ASP A 230 7.81 -13.41 -9.71
CA ASP A 230 9.04 -14.04 -10.20
C ASP A 230 9.02 -15.58 -10.08
N GLY A 231 7.99 -16.14 -9.44
CA GLY A 231 7.79 -17.56 -9.23
C GLY A 231 8.39 -18.12 -7.94
N THR A 232 9.03 -17.30 -7.11
CA THR A 232 9.51 -17.70 -5.78
C THR A 232 8.37 -17.79 -4.78
N THR A 233 8.58 -18.42 -3.62
CA THR A 233 7.56 -18.55 -2.56
C THR A 233 8.00 -17.77 -1.34
N HIS A 234 7.18 -16.84 -0.89
CA HIS A 234 7.48 -15.92 0.21
C HIS A 234 6.29 -15.84 1.17
N LEU A 235 6.56 -15.33 2.38
CA LEU A 235 5.51 -14.78 3.23
C LEU A 235 5.16 -13.39 2.72
N ALA A 236 3.88 -13.14 2.49
CA ALA A 236 3.45 -11.91 1.84
C ALA A 236 2.07 -11.45 2.32
N TYR A 237 1.74 -10.24 1.88
CA TYR A 237 0.43 -9.63 1.93
C TYR A 237 -0.07 -9.36 0.51
N LYS A 238 -1.38 -9.19 0.38
CA LYS A 238 -2.00 -8.70 -0.84
C LYS A 238 -2.42 -7.25 -0.61
N ALA A 239 -1.87 -6.33 -1.37
CA ALA A 239 -2.33 -4.94 -1.42
C ALA A 239 -3.28 -4.76 -2.59
N GLU A 240 -4.44 -4.16 -2.36
CA GLU A 240 -5.48 -3.95 -3.37
C GLU A 240 -5.90 -2.48 -3.35
N HIS A 241 -5.83 -1.82 -4.51
CA HIS A 241 -6.21 -0.42 -4.65
C HIS A 241 -7.53 -0.31 -5.41
N VAL A 242 -8.37 0.63 -4.97
CA VAL A 242 -9.52 1.10 -5.73
C VAL A 242 -9.25 2.52 -6.19
N VAL A 243 -9.24 2.76 -7.50
CA VAL A 243 -8.83 4.04 -8.10
C VAL A 243 -9.98 4.65 -8.90
N ASP A 244 -10.26 5.94 -8.71
CA ASP A 244 -11.20 6.69 -9.52
C ASP A 244 -10.66 6.88 -10.96
N LEU A 245 -11.35 6.31 -11.95
CA LEU A 245 -10.92 6.33 -13.35
C LEU A 245 -11.04 7.68 -14.05
N GLN A 246 -11.64 8.68 -13.41
CA GLN A 246 -11.75 10.04 -13.93
C GLN A 246 -10.66 10.95 -13.36
N THR A 247 -10.26 10.74 -12.10
CA THR A 247 -9.38 11.67 -11.38
C THR A 247 -8.05 11.07 -10.93
N ASP A 248 -7.83 9.76 -11.12
CA ASP A 248 -6.61 9.04 -10.73
C ASP A 248 -6.37 9.00 -9.22
N LEU A 249 -7.41 9.32 -8.41
CA LEU A 249 -7.31 9.27 -6.95
C LEU A 249 -7.59 7.86 -6.43
N VAL A 250 -6.75 7.43 -5.49
CA VAL A 250 -6.98 6.20 -4.70
C VAL A 250 -8.12 6.46 -3.72
N LEU A 251 -9.17 5.65 -3.81
CA LEU A 251 -10.35 5.70 -2.95
C LEU A 251 -10.28 4.69 -1.80
N ALA A 252 -9.56 3.58 -1.99
CA ALA A 252 -9.27 2.60 -0.95
C ALA A 252 -7.94 1.90 -1.26
N ALA A 253 -7.24 1.48 -0.21
CA ALA A 253 -5.95 0.80 -0.27
C ALA A 253 -5.93 -0.33 0.76
N GLU A 254 -6.66 -1.40 0.45
CA GLU A 254 -6.90 -2.52 1.35
C GLU A 254 -5.70 -3.46 1.40
N ILE A 255 -5.44 -4.02 2.59
CA ILE A 255 -4.42 -5.05 2.81
C ILE A 255 -5.12 -6.34 3.23
N TYR A 256 -4.99 -7.35 2.37
CA TYR A 256 -5.55 -8.68 2.56
C TYR A 256 -4.46 -9.71 2.84
N HIS A 257 -4.88 -10.86 3.38
CA HIS A 257 -4.03 -12.04 3.45
C HIS A 257 -3.67 -12.50 2.03
N ALA A 258 -2.41 -12.87 1.79
CA ALA A 258 -1.93 -13.13 0.43
C ALA A 258 -2.42 -14.44 -0.22
N ASP A 259 -3.17 -15.26 0.51
CA ASP A 259 -3.86 -16.44 0.02
C ASP A 259 -5.32 -16.21 -0.37
N GLN A 260 -5.86 -15.01 -0.08
CA GLN A 260 -7.17 -14.58 -0.59
C GLN A 260 -7.06 -14.25 -2.08
N SER A 261 -7.91 -14.86 -2.90
CA SER A 261 -7.87 -14.65 -4.35
C SER A 261 -8.48 -13.30 -4.74
N ASP A 262 -8.07 -12.76 -5.88
CA ASP A 262 -8.64 -11.52 -6.46
C ASP A 262 -10.16 -11.55 -6.55
N SER A 263 -10.73 -12.66 -7.02
CA SER A 263 -12.17 -12.82 -7.05
C SER A 263 -12.87 -12.69 -5.69
N GLN A 264 -12.21 -13.02 -4.58
CA GLN A 264 -12.82 -12.98 -3.25
C GLN A 264 -12.90 -11.57 -2.66
N THR A 265 -12.05 -10.64 -3.11
CA THR A 265 -11.89 -9.31 -2.48
C THR A 265 -12.49 -8.16 -3.28
N LEU A 266 -12.82 -8.35 -4.57
CA LEU A 266 -13.30 -7.27 -5.45
C LEU A 266 -14.41 -6.42 -4.84
N VAL A 267 -15.45 -7.08 -4.34
CA VAL A 267 -16.66 -6.41 -3.86
C VAL A 267 -16.37 -5.70 -2.54
N ASP A 268 -15.63 -6.35 -1.64
CA ASP A 268 -15.24 -5.79 -0.35
C ASP A 268 -14.42 -4.50 -0.54
N SER A 269 -13.44 -4.52 -1.43
CA SER A 269 -12.64 -3.33 -1.78
C SER A 269 -13.50 -2.19 -2.34
N VAL A 270 -14.47 -2.51 -3.20
CA VAL A 270 -15.39 -1.49 -3.76
C VAL A 270 -16.33 -0.94 -2.68
N VAL A 271 -16.78 -1.77 -1.73
CA VAL A 271 -17.59 -1.34 -0.59
C VAL A 271 -16.79 -0.46 0.36
N ALA A 272 -15.52 -0.78 0.63
CA ALA A 272 -14.60 0.06 1.40
C ALA A 272 -14.44 1.43 0.73
N ALA A 273 -14.18 1.45 -0.58
CA ALA A 273 -14.11 2.70 -1.34
C ALA A 273 -15.43 3.51 -1.29
N GLN A 274 -16.58 2.85 -1.39
CA GLN A 274 -17.88 3.52 -1.24
C GLN A 274 -18.06 4.12 0.17
N THR A 275 -17.58 3.42 1.20
CA THR A 275 -17.61 3.91 2.58
C THR A 275 -16.78 5.18 2.73
N HIS A 276 -15.55 5.19 2.20
CA HIS A 276 -14.69 6.38 2.21
C HIS A 276 -15.31 7.56 1.43
N LEU A 277 -15.98 7.31 0.31
CA LEU A 277 -16.72 8.36 -0.43
C LEU A 277 -17.87 8.94 0.40
N ASN A 278 -18.62 8.10 1.09
CA ASN A 278 -19.71 8.53 1.97
C ASN A 278 -19.19 9.37 3.15
N GLU A 279 -18.10 8.93 3.79
CA GLU A 279 -17.43 9.65 4.86
C GLU A 279 -16.84 10.99 4.38
N ALA A 280 -16.39 11.04 3.13
CA ALA A 280 -15.93 12.28 2.47
C ALA A 280 -17.10 13.20 2.07
N LYS A 281 -18.34 12.80 2.41
CA LYS A 281 -19.59 13.52 2.11
C LYS A 281 -19.82 13.73 0.61
N LEU A 282 -19.29 12.83 -0.23
CA LEU A 282 -19.54 12.85 -1.66
C LEU A 282 -20.84 12.09 -1.95
N ALA A 283 -21.83 12.77 -2.54
CA ALA A 283 -23.13 12.19 -2.91
C ALA A 283 -23.09 11.28 -4.17
N ALA A 284 -21.97 10.58 -4.40
CA ALA A 284 -21.76 9.71 -5.55
C ALA A 284 -21.74 8.24 -5.11
N ASN A 285 -22.37 7.39 -5.92
CA ASN A 285 -22.28 5.95 -5.79
C ASN A 285 -21.37 5.38 -6.87
N ILE A 286 -20.55 4.41 -6.51
CA ILE A 286 -19.78 3.62 -7.44
C ILE A 286 -20.76 2.76 -8.23
N GLU A 287 -20.75 2.92 -9.56
CA GLU A 287 -21.67 2.21 -10.44
C GLU A 287 -20.94 1.23 -11.35
N GLU A 288 -19.65 1.47 -11.63
CA GLU A 288 -18.89 0.75 -12.66
C GLU A 288 -17.50 0.40 -12.17
N VAL A 289 -17.13 -0.87 -12.32
CA VAL A 289 -15.88 -1.42 -11.80
C VAL A 289 -15.13 -2.10 -12.94
N ALA A 290 -13.92 -1.64 -13.23
CA ALA A 290 -12.99 -2.28 -14.15
C ALA A 290 -11.91 -3.02 -13.36
N ALA A 291 -11.71 -4.31 -13.64
CA ALA A 291 -10.68 -5.10 -12.97
C ALA A 291 -10.00 -6.05 -13.96
N ASP A 292 -8.86 -6.59 -13.57
CA ASP A 292 -8.07 -7.50 -14.40
C ASP A 292 -8.75 -8.89 -14.53
N LYS A 293 -8.06 -9.88 -15.13
CA LYS A 293 -8.66 -11.22 -15.31
C LYS A 293 -8.68 -12.07 -14.04
N GLY A 294 -7.87 -11.76 -13.03
CA GLY A 294 -7.83 -12.46 -11.74
C GLY A 294 -9.15 -12.35 -10.98
N TYR A 295 -9.84 -11.23 -11.15
CA TYR A 295 -11.16 -10.97 -10.55
C TYR A 295 -12.32 -11.68 -11.26
N HIS A 296 -12.07 -12.43 -12.35
CA HIS A 296 -13.12 -13.05 -13.15
C HIS A 296 -13.62 -14.40 -12.55
N ALA A 297 -14.47 -14.33 -11.54
CA ALA A 297 -15.24 -15.47 -11.04
C ALA A 297 -16.76 -15.25 -11.20
N ALA A 298 -17.51 -16.35 -11.37
CA ALA A 298 -18.94 -16.25 -11.64
C ALA A 298 -19.73 -15.78 -10.41
N GLU A 299 -19.35 -16.27 -9.22
CA GLU A 299 -19.90 -15.82 -7.94
C GLU A 299 -19.67 -14.30 -7.76
N THR A 300 -18.44 -13.82 -7.96
CA THR A 300 -18.08 -12.39 -7.80
C THR A 300 -18.82 -11.48 -8.76
N LEU A 301 -18.94 -11.88 -10.04
CA LEU A 301 -19.63 -11.07 -11.04
C LEU A 301 -21.13 -11.00 -10.79
N GLU A 302 -21.72 -12.05 -10.24
CA GLU A 302 -23.12 -12.06 -9.83
C GLU A 302 -23.32 -11.20 -8.58
N LEU A 303 -22.50 -11.35 -7.53
CA LEU A 303 -22.55 -10.52 -6.34
C LEU A 303 -22.43 -9.03 -6.66
N ALA A 304 -21.48 -8.66 -7.53
CA ALA A 304 -21.37 -7.28 -7.98
C ALA A 304 -22.65 -6.81 -8.69
N GLN A 305 -23.27 -7.66 -9.52
CA GLN A 305 -24.50 -7.34 -10.22
C GLN A 305 -25.70 -7.17 -9.27
N SER A 306 -25.83 -8.02 -8.25
CA SER A 306 -26.92 -7.93 -7.25
C SER A 306 -26.82 -6.67 -6.39
N LEU A 307 -25.59 -6.16 -6.17
CA LEU A 307 -25.32 -4.85 -5.57
C LEU A 307 -25.47 -3.67 -6.55
N GLY A 308 -25.90 -3.91 -7.79
CA GLY A 308 -26.12 -2.86 -8.80
C GLY A 308 -24.86 -2.41 -9.55
N LEU A 309 -23.71 -3.04 -9.33
CA LEU A 309 -22.45 -2.71 -9.98
C LEU A 309 -22.37 -3.29 -11.39
N ARG A 310 -21.88 -2.46 -12.33
CA ARG A 310 -21.57 -2.89 -13.70
C ARG A 310 -20.10 -3.21 -13.82
N THR A 311 -19.80 -4.50 -13.89
CA THR A 311 -18.45 -5.02 -14.03
C THR A 311 -17.93 -4.97 -15.46
N TYR A 312 -16.64 -4.65 -15.59
CA TYR A 312 -15.84 -4.66 -16.80
C TYR A 312 -14.56 -5.47 -16.55
N VAL A 313 -14.70 -6.75 -16.25
CA VAL A 313 -13.61 -7.64 -15.83
C VAL A 313 -13.13 -8.48 -17.01
N ALA A 314 -11.83 -8.48 -17.30
CA ALA A 314 -11.30 -9.23 -18.44
C ALA A 314 -11.56 -10.73 -18.29
N GLU A 315 -12.06 -11.39 -19.35
CA GLU A 315 -12.32 -12.82 -19.29
C GLU A 315 -11.07 -13.62 -19.69
N PRO A 316 -10.62 -14.60 -18.87
CA PRO A 316 -9.48 -15.43 -19.23
C PRO A 316 -9.77 -16.26 -20.48
N LYS A 317 -8.75 -16.41 -21.36
CA LYS A 317 -8.84 -17.28 -22.53
C LYS A 317 -8.99 -18.73 -22.05
N ARG A 318 -10.06 -19.40 -22.46
CA ARG A 318 -10.29 -20.82 -22.17
C ARG A 318 -10.33 -21.61 -23.48
N PRO A 319 -9.73 -22.81 -23.53
CA PRO A 319 -9.74 -23.64 -24.74
C PRO A 319 -11.13 -24.18 -25.05
N GLN A 320 -12.01 -24.30 -24.05
CA GLN A 320 -13.37 -24.81 -24.21
C GLN A 320 -14.41 -23.81 -23.71
N ARG A 321 -15.63 -23.89 -24.26
CA ARG A 321 -16.78 -23.14 -23.75
C ARG A 321 -17.12 -23.62 -22.33
N LEU A 322 -17.41 -22.65 -21.46
CA LEU A 322 -17.99 -22.89 -20.15
C LEU A 322 -19.27 -23.74 -20.27
N ARG A 323 -19.29 -24.87 -19.59
CA ARG A 323 -20.49 -25.68 -19.37
C ARG A 323 -21.13 -25.23 -18.05
N TRP A 324 -22.44 -25.05 -18.06
CA TRP A 324 -23.22 -24.52 -16.94
C TRP A 324 -24.13 -25.60 -16.34
N HIS A 325 -23.59 -26.80 -16.18
CA HIS A 325 -24.26 -27.84 -15.42
C HIS A 325 -23.89 -27.59 -13.95
N ASP A 326 -24.87 -27.55 -13.05
CA ASP A 326 -24.68 -27.37 -11.60
C ASP A 326 -24.30 -25.96 -11.11
N LYS A 327 -24.62 -24.91 -11.88
CA LYS A 327 -24.48 -23.52 -11.42
C LYS A 327 -25.80 -22.75 -11.49
N PRO A 328 -26.05 -21.80 -10.56
CA PRO A 328 -27.22 -20.94 -10.63
C PRO A 328 -27.31 -20.19 -11.97
N PRO A 329 -28.50 -20.04 -12.58
CA PRO A 329 -28.67 -19.31 -13.84
C PRO A 329 -28.14 -17.86 -13.80
N GLU A 330 -28.19 -17.23 -12.63
CA GLU A 330 -27.74 -15.86 -12.38
C GLU A 330 -26.23 -15.72 -12.67
N PHE A 331 -25.44 -16.75 -12.38
CA PHE A 331 -24.00 -16.77 -12.64
C PHE A 331 -23.71 -16.73 -14.14
N GLN A 332 -24.47 -17.50 -14.92
CA GLN A 332 -24.37 -17.48 -16.38
C GLN A 332 -24.75 -16.11 -16.94
N GLN A 333 -25.85 -15.53 -16.43
CA GLN A 333 -26.32 -14.21 -16.84
C GLN A 333 -25.27 -13.13 -16.54
N ALA A 334 -24.68 -13.13 -15.34
CA ALA A 334 -23.67 -12.18 -14.91
C ALA A 334 -22.39 -12.27 -15.76
N VAL A 335 -21.88 -13.48 -16.01
CA VAL A 335 -20.70 -13.69 -16.87
C VAL A 335 -20.98 -13.21 -18.30
N TYR A 336 -22.14 -13.53 -18.87
CA TYR A 336 -22.47 -13.09 -20.22
C TYR A 336 -22.71 -11.57 -20.30
N ALA A 337 -23.30 -10.96 -19.26
CA ALA A 337 -23.45 -9.51 -19.18
C ALA A 337 -22.09 -8.81 -19.12
N ASN A 338 -21.16 -9.28 -18.28
CA ASN A 338 -19.78 -8.81 -18.22
C ASN A 338 -19.08 -8.94 -19.58
N ARG A 339 -19.15 -10.12 -20.22
CA ARG A 339 -18.58 -10.38 -21.56
C ARG A 339 -19.13 -9.41 -22.63
N ARG A 340 -20.44 -9.13 -22.61
CA ARG A 340 -21.03 -8.14 -23.53
C ARG A 340 -20.49 -6.74 -23.25
N ARG A 341 -20.34 -6.33 -21.98
CA ARG A 341 -19.82 -5.02 -21.58
C ARG A 341 -18.35 -4.83 -21.98
N THR A 342 -17.49 -5.81 -21.75
CA THR A 342 -16.05 -5.74 -22.05
C THR A 342 -15.74 -5.65 -23.55
N ARG A 343 -16.59 -6.23 -24.41
CA ARG A 343 -16.44 -6.16 -25.88
C ARG A 343 -16.81 -4.80 -26.48
N ARG A 344 -17.63 -4.00 -25.80
CA ARG A 344 -18.06 -2.66 -26.26
C ARG A 344 -16.92 -1.64 -26.16
N ASN A 345 -17.00 -0.57 -26.96
CA ASN A 345 -16.00 0.51 -26.96
C ASN A 345 -15.80 1.13 -25.57
N LYS A 346 -16.88 1.33 -24.80
CA LYS A 346 -16.80 1.80 -23.41
C LYS A 346 -15.96 0.86 -22.53
N GLY A 347 -16.21 -0.45 -22.60
CA GLY A 347 -15.47 -1.44 -21.82
C GLY A 347 -13.99 -1.50 -22.19
N LYS A 348 -13.67 -1.46 -23.49
CA LYS A 348 -12.28 -1.37 -23.97
C LYS A 348 -11.57 -0.11 -23.46
N ARG A 349 -12.26 1.04 -23.44
CA ARG A 349 -11.73 2.30 -22.90
C ARG A 349 -11.47 2.22 -21.40
N LEU A 350 -12.41 1.71 -20.62
CA LEU A 350 -12.24 1.55 -19.16
C LEU A 350 -11.09 0.60 -18.85
N GLN A 351 -10.93 -0.49 -19.61
CA GLN A 351 -9.80 -1.41 -19.43
C GLN A 351 -8.44 -0.77 -19.76
N ARG A 352 -8.36 0.09 -20.79
CA ARG A 352 -7.13 0.86 -21.07
C ARG A 352 -6.79 1.83 -19.96
N LYS A 353 -7.80 2.55 -19.43
CA LYS A 353 -7.59 3.43 -18.28
C LYS A 353 -7.17 2.65 -17.05
N ARG A 354 -7.82 1.52 -16.76
CA ARG A 354 -7.46 0.62 -15.65
C ARG A 354 -5.98 0.27 -15.73
N SER A 355 -5.51 -0.26 -16.86
CA SER A 355 -4.10 -0.66 -17.02
C SER A 355 -3.10 0.47 -16.86
N GLU A 356 -3.49 1.71 -17.10
CA GLU A 356 -2.60 2.87 -16.95
C GLU A 356 -2.64 3.44 -15.52
N LEU A 357 -3.84 3.68 -15.01
CA LEU A 357 -4.03 4.40 -13.74
C LEU A 357 -3.70 3.52 -12.53
N THR A 358 -4.11 2.25 -12.50
CA THR A 358 -3.76 1.37 -11.37
C THR A 358 -2.26 1.09 -11.32
N GLU A 359 -1.62 0.94 -12.47
CA GLU A 359 -0.17 0.73 -12.54
C GLU A 359 0.61 1.91 -11.97
N ARG A 360 0.16 3.16 -12.18
CA ARG A 360 0.80 4.34 -11.57
C ARG A 360 0.80 4.28 -10.05
N THR A 361 -0.33 3.89 -9.45
CA THR A 361 -0.44 3.79 -7.99
C THR A 361 0.50 2.73 -7.43
N PHE A 362 0.65 1.60 -8.12
CA PHE A 362 1.54 0.52 -7.70
C PHE A 362 3.01 0.76 -8.07
N ALA A 363 3.33 1.43 -9.17
CA ALA A 363 4.69 1.85 -9.48
C ALA A 363 5.23 2.70 -8.34
N HIS A 364 4.43 3.65 -7.85
CA HIS A 364 4.85 4.47 -6.72
C HIS A 364 4.96 3.70 -5.40
N THR A 365 4.01 2.80 -5.09
CA THR A 365 4.03 2.02 -3.83
C THR A 365 5.10 0.93 -3.82
N CYS A 366 5.27 0.22 -4.94
CA CYS A 366 6.15 -0.94 -5.07
C CYS A 366 7.58 -0.55 -5.46
N GLU A 367 7.76 0.39 -6.37
CA GLU A 367 9.08 0.75 -6.90
C GLU A 367 9.68 1.88 -6.05
N THR A 368 9.19 3.12 -6.21
CA THR A 368 9.76 4.27 -5.48
C THR A 368 9.52 4.21 -3.97
N GLY A 369 8.43 3.57 -3.55
CA GLY A 369 8.06 3.36 -2.15
C GLY A 369 8.75 2.16 -1.49
N GLY A 370 9.50 1.35 -2.25
CA GLY A 370 10.23 0.19 -1.74
C GLY A 370 9.35 -0.96 -1.24
N GLY A 371 8.08 -1.01 -1.64
CA GLY A 371 7.15 -2.08 -1.26
C GLY A 371 7.50 -3.45 -1.87
N ARG A 372 8.21 -3.47 -3.01
CA ARG A 372 8.90 -4.66 -3.50
C ARG A 372 10.33 -4.60 -2.98
N ARG A 373 10.64 -5.40 -1.97
CA ARG A 373 12.04 -5.59 -1.56
C ARG A 373 12.75 -6.34 -2.69
N ALA A 374 13.95 -5.86 -3.04
CA ALA A 374 14.81 -6.46 -4.06
C ALA A 374 15.62 -7.62 -3.47
#